data_AF-A0A7S1L363-F1
#
_entry.id   AF-A0A7S1L363-F1
#
_cell.length_a   1.000
_cell.length_b   1.000
_cell.length_c   1.000
_cell.angle_alpha   90.00
_cell.angle_beta   90.00
_cell.angle_gamma   90.00
#
_symmetry.space_group_name_H-M   'P 1'
#
loop_
_entity.id
_entity.type
_entity.pdbx_description
1 polymer ?
#
loop_
_entity_poly.entity_id
_entity_poly.type
_entity_poly.pdbx_seq_one_letter_code
_entity_poly.pdbx_strand_id
1 'polypeptide(L)'
;DHGPAAGEDASSQERQALEDAEETITVSMTCQTASVNKFLAGGVVRVRLPAGSTVGVLRHVLIFDLPPEARVLVQRPGEDIVALPDSDPVPEKVNVTDFKGRRSFYMLFSDRECLEALGIMRSYFQRPEAQRRLDALQTMAGDNDAMFNAHLSGLLIKEVYPTMIRRFDLPGDETGGARLIMEGLGMDGRRFDGYFGWEQLEYKLLIVTTWHEAEALMRNKRGVAGAEHFWRELEGRKFSMRVAFEDSLLAQAAAEAAARAEAGAGAASQEQERAEEEAEPVVEAEAERVP
;
A
#
# COMPACT_ATOMS: atom_id res chain seq x y z
N ASP A 1 1.48 29.89 34.03
CA ASP A 1 0.70 29.32 32.91
C ASP A 1 1.60 28.83 31.79
N HIS A 2 1.97 27.56 31.86
CA HIS A 2 2.50 26.81 30.71
C HIS A 2 1.41 25.82 30.31
N GLY A 3 0.68 26.15 29.25
CA GLY A 3 -0.34 25.27 28.69
C GLY A 3 0.31 23.97 28.18
N PRO A 4 -0.35 22.81 28.33
CA PRO A 4 0.18 21.54 27.86
C PRO A 4 0.32 21.56 26.34
N ALA A 5 1.48 21.11 25.85
CA ALA A 5 1.77 20.94 24.44
C ALA A 5 0.93 19.79 23.87
N ALA A 6 -0.24 20.11 23.32
CA ALA A 6 -1.22 19.16 22.78
C ALA A 6 -0.84 18.56 21.40
N GLY A 7 0.45 18.43 21.09
CA GLY A 7 0.94 18.06 19.75
C GLY A 7 1.77 16.77 19.64
N GLU A 8 2.21 16.17 20.76
CA GLU A 8 3.15 15.03 20.69
C GLU A 8 2.45 13.65 20.65
N ASP A 9 1.23 13.54 21.17
CA ASP A 9 0.56 12.24 21.34
C ASP A 9 -0.02 11.63 20.04
N ALA A 10 -0.52 12.46 19.11
CA ALA A 10 -1.06 11.97 17.84
C ALA A 10 0.01 11.28 16.97
N SER A 11 1.21 11.87 16.93
CA SER A 11 2.33 11.33 16.14
C SER A 11 2.86 9.99 16.65
N SER A 12 2.69 9.71 17.94
CA SER A 12 3.16 8.46 18.57
C SER A 12 2.17 7.32 18.33
N GLN A 13 0.87 7.59 18.38
CA GLN A 13 -0.16 6.60 18.07
C GLN A 13 -0.18 6.22 16.57
N GLU A 14 0.02 7.18 15.68
CA GLU A 14 0.13 6.93 14.24
C GLU A 14 1.38 6.10 13.89
N ARG A 15 2.53 6.38 14.54
CA ARG A 15 3.74 5.56 14.39
C ARG A 15 3.54 4.13 14.89
N GLN A 16 2.90 3.97 16.03
CA GLN A 16 2.60 2.63 16.57
C GLN A 16 1.64 1.86 15.65
N ALA A 17 0.61 2.53 15.10
CA ALA A 17 -0.31 1.92 14.15
C ALA A 17 0.37 1.53 12.82
N LEU A 18 1.34 2.32 12.36
CA LEU A 18 2.19 1.96 11.22
C LEU A 18 3.10 0.77 11.54
N GLU A 19 3.68 0.71 12.74
CA GLU A 19 4.47 -0.44 13.20
C GLU A 19 3.63 -1.72 13.34
N ASP A 20 2.39 -1.61 13.82
CA ASP A 20 1.47 -2.74 13.96
C ASP A 20 0.90 -3.19 12.59
N ALA A 21 0.78 -2.28 11.62
CA ALA A 21 0.41 -2.59 10.23
C ALA A 21 1.51 -3.30 9.43
N GLU A 22 2.72 -3.43 9.99
CA GLU A 22 3.88 -4.04 9.35
C GLU A 22 4.09 -5.51 9.73
N GLU A 23 3.20 -6.09 10.54
CA GLU A 23 3.24 -7.52 10.81
C GLU A 23 3.12 -8.30 9.48
N THR A 24 3.93 -9.34 9.31
CA THR A 24 3.84 -10.21 8.12
C THR A 24 3.27 -11.55 8.53
N ILE A 25 2.33 -12.08 7.74
CA ILE A 25 1.80 -13.42 7.91
C ILE A 25 2.51 -14.39 6.97
N THR A 26 2.68 -15.64 7.42
CA THR A 26 3.16 -16.73 6.56
C THR A 26 2.01 -17.68 6.26
N VAL A 27 1.53 -17.63 5.03
CA VAL A 27 0.48 -18.53 4.53
C VAL A 27 1.11 -19.87 4.14
N SER A 28 0.65 -20.94 4.78
CA SER A 28 0.94 -22.32 4.44
C SER A 28 -0.05 -22.80 3.39
N MET A 29 0.43 -22.94 2.16
CA MET A 29 -0.37 -23.30 1.00
C MET A 29 -0.11 -24.75 0.59
N THR A 30 -1.17 -25.54 0.45
CA THR A 30 -1.16 -26.90 -0.12
C THR A 30 -1.92 -26.94 -1.44
N CYS A 31 -1.63 -27.88 -2.34
CA CYS A 31 -2.29 -27.98 -3.63
C CYS A 31 -3.17 -29.25 -3.71
N GLN A 32 -4.45 -29.10 -4.09
CA GLN A 32 -5.40 -30.22 -4.21
C GLN A 32 -5.32 -30.99 -5.54
N THR A 33 -4.42 -30.60 -6.45
CA THR A 33 -4.38 -31.14 -7.81
C THR A 33 -3.02 -31.68 -8.12
N ALA A 34 -2.95 -33.00 -8.12
CA ALA A 34 -1.93 -33.73 -8.86
C ALA A 34 -2.60 -34.97 -9.42
N SER A 35 -2.75 -35.03 -10.75
CA SER A 35 -2.65 -36.30 -11.46
C SER A 35 -1.62 -37.19 -10.75
N VAL A 36 -1.86 -38.49 -10.58
CA VAL A 36 -1.05 -39.41 -9.75
C VAL A 36 0.48 -39.22 -9.89
N ASN A 37 0.99 -38.81 -11.06
CA ASN A 37 2.41 -38.51 -11.31
C ASN A 37 2.98 -37.23 -10.67
N LYS A 38 2.16 -36.30 -10.15
CA LYS A 38 2.59 -35.07 -9.46
C LYS A 38 2.46 -35.16 -7.93
N PHE A 39 1.94 -36.27 -7.41
CA PHE A 39 1.59 -36.45 -6.00
C PHE A 39 2.81 -36.55 -5.07
N LEU A 40 3.99 -36.90 -5.61
CA LEU A 40 5.23 -37.04 -4.82
C LEU A 40 5.94 -35.71 -4.50
N ALA A 41 5.45 -34.59 -5.02
CA ALA A 41 5.94 -33.25 -4.68
C ALA A 41 4.96 -32.48 -3.77
N GLY A 42 4.12 -33.19 -3.00
CA GLY A 42 3.14 -32.65 -2.05
C GLY A 42 3.76 -31.89 -0.85
N GLY A 43 4.65 -30.95 -1.15
CA GLY A 43 5.23 -30.03 -0.19
C GLY A 43 4.29 -28.88 0.10
N VAL A 44 4.38 -28.37 1.32
CA VAL A 44 3.78 -27.10 1.70
C VAL A 44 4.58 -25.98 1.03
N VAL A 45 3.89 -25.12 0.28
CA VAL A 45 4.45 -23.87 -0.23
C VAL A 45 4.19 -22.79 0.82
N ARG A 46 5.23 -22.06 1.22
CA ARG A 46 5.11 -20.94 2.14
C ARG A 46 5.05 -19.63 1.36
N VAL A 47 4.07 -18.79 1.67
CA VAL A 47 3.93 -17.46 1.07
C VAL A 47 3.93 -16.42 2.18
N ARG A 48 4.93 -15.54 2.21
CA ARG A 48 5.00 -14.44 3.18
C ARG A 48 4.35 -13.19 2.62
N LEU A 49 3.35 -12.66 3.32
CA LEU A 49 2.55 -11.51 2.89
C LEU A 49 2.45 -10.48 4.04
N PRO A 50 2.21 -9.20 3.74
CA PRO A 50 1.79 -8.22 4.75
C PRO A 50 0.51 -8.68 5.47
N ALA A 51 0.37 -8.38 6.75
CA ALA A 51 -0.85 -8.64 7.50
C ALA A 51 -2.06 -7.93 6.86
N GLY A 52 -3.24 -8.55 6.98
CA GLY A 52 -4.45 -8.04 6.33
C GLY A 52 -4.50 -8.22 4.81
N SER A 53 -3.52 -8.89 4.20
CA SER A 53 -3.56 -9.22 2.76
C SER A 53 -4.81 -10.01 2.39
N THR A 54 -5.28 -9.81 1.15
CA THR A 54 -6.41 -10.56 0.60
C THR A 54 -5.97 -11.72 -0.28
N VAL A 55 -6.91 -12.56 -0.66
CA VAL A 55 -6.71 -13.62 -1.66
C VAL A 55 -6.23 -13.06 -3.00
N GLY A 56 -6.70 -11.87 -3.40
CA GLY A 56 -6.22 -11.18 -4.59
C GLY A 56 -4.72 -10.89 -4.53
N VAL A 57 -4.21 -10.41 -3.38
CA VAL A 57 -2.78 -10.19 -3.17
C VAL A 57 -1.99 -11.50 -3.21
N LEU A 58 -2.50 -12.56 -2.57
CA LEU A 58 -1.89 -13.91 -2.65
C LEU A 58 -1.75 -14.36 -4.11
N ARG A 59 -2.81 -14.27 -4.90
CA ARG A 59 -2.79 -14.62 -6.33
C ARG A 59 -1.77 -13.81 -7.10
N HIS A 60 -1.66 -12.53 -6.76
CA HIS A 60 -0.76 -11.61 -7.42
C HIS A 60 0.71 -11.94 -7.19
N VAL A 61 1.06 -12.35 -5.97
CA VAL A 61 2.39 -12.88 -5.63
C VAL A 61 2.68 -14.18 -6.38
N LEU A 62 1.64 -14.98 -6.62
CA LEU A 62 1.72 -16.26 -7.32
C LEU A 62 1.42 -16.16 -8.83
N ILE A 63 1.36 -14.97 -9.44
CA ILE A 63 0.74 -14.74 -10.77
C ILE A 63 1.26 -15.66 -11.89
N PHE A 64 2.54 -16.03 -11.87
CA PHE A 64 3.13 -16.92 -12.89
C PHE A 64 2.89 -18.41 -12.61
N ASP A 65 2.54 -18.74 -11.37
CA ASP A 65 2.51 -20.08 -10.81
C ASP A 65 1.10 -20.51 -10.41
N LEU A 66 0.15 -19.58 -10.30
CA LEU A 66 -1.27 -19.80 -9.99
C LEU A 66 -2.14 -19.20 -11.10
N PRO A 67 -2.72 -20.03 -11.99
CA PRO A 67 -3.52 -19.53 -13.10
C PRO A 67 -4.80 -18.81 -12.61
N PRO A 68 -5.40 -17.92 -13.43
CA PRO A 68 -6.61 -17.20 -13.04
C PRO A 68 -7.77 -18.12 -12.62
N GLU A 69 -7.92 -19.28 -13.27
CA GLU A 69 -9.00 -20.24 -13.02
C GLU A 69 -8.80 -21.09 -11.76
N ALA A 70 -7.59 -21.09 -11.19
CA ALA A 70 -7.32 -21.77 -9.92
C ALA A 70 -8.26 -21.26 -8.83
N ARG A 71 -8.52 -22.04 -7.79
CA ARG A 71 -9.32 -21.60 -6.64
C ARG A 71 -8.47 -21.61 -5.38
N VAL A 72 -8.64 -20.61 -4.54
CA VAL A 72 -8.11 -20.59 -3.17
C VAL A 72 -9.21 -21.07 -2.24
N LEU A 73 -8.94 -22.12 -1.50
CA LEU A 73 -9.90 -22.90 -0.73
C LEU A 73 -9.50 -22.90 0.75
N VAL A 74 -10.48 -22.82 1.64
CA VAL A 74 -10.29 -22.93 3.09
C VAL A 74 -11.20 -24.03 3.65
N GLN A 75 -10.70 -24.75 4.65
CA GLN A 75 -11.50 -25.68 5.44
C GLN A 75 -11.96 -24.98 6.71
N ARG A 76 -13.27 -24.77 6.87
CA ARG A 76 -13.86 -24.19 8.08
C ARG A 76 -14.37 -25.32 9.00
N PRO A 77 -14.23 -25.20 10.34
CA PRO A 77 -14.70 -26.24 11.25
C PRO A 77 -16.22 -26.47 11.11
N GLY A 78 -16.61 -27.69 10.75
CA GLY A 78 -18.02 -28.07 10.61
C GLY A 78 -18.67 -27.68 9.27
N GLU A 79 -17.93 -27.06 8.35
CA GLU A 79 -18.39 -26.73 7.01
C GLU A 79 -17.57 -27.50 5.95
N ASP A 80 -18.13 -27.60 4.74
CA ASP A 80 -17.41 -28.11 3.58
C ASP A 80 -16.26 -27.16 3.19
N ILE A 81 -15.39 -27.62 2.28
CA ILE A 81 -14.31 -26.79 1.73
C ILE A 81 -14.92 -25.66 0.88
N VAL A 82 -14.68 -24.41 1.27
CA VAL A 82 -15.24 -23.22 0.60
C VAL A 82 -14.15 -22.49 -0.19
N ALA A 83 -14.49 -22.01 -1.38
CA ALA A 83 -13.62 -21.14 -2.18
C ALA A 83 -13.73 -19.68 -1.73
N LEU A 84 -12.58 -19.04 -1.53
CA LEU A 84 -12.49 -17.63 -1.15
C LEU A 84 -12.42 -16.73 -2.39
N PRO A 85 -13.22 -15.64 -2.47
CA PRO A 85 -13.08 -14.60 -3.48
C PRO A 85 -11.83 -13.73 -3.23
N ASP A 86 -11.39 -13.00 -4.26
CA ASP A 86 -10.17 -12.18 -4.21
C ASP A 86 -10.22 -11.04 -3.16
N SER A 87 -11.43 -10.62 -2.77
CA SER A 87 -11.66 -9.61 -1.73
C SER A 87 -11.50 -10.15 -0.30
N ASP A 88 -11.57 -11.47 -0.10
CA ASP A 88 -11.55 -12.05 1.24
C ASP A 88 -10.13 -11.99 1.84
N PRO A 89 -10.02 -11.81 3.17
CA PRO A 89 -8.74 -11.89 3.85
C PRO A 89 -8.13 -13.30 3.69
N VAL A 90 -6.83 -13.37 3.47
CA VAL A 90 -6.14 -14.65 3.33
C VAL A 90 -5.86 -15.26 4.71
N PRO A 91 -6.33 -16.49 5.01
CA PRO A 91 -6.01 -17.16 6.26
C PRO A 91 -4.59 -17.75 6.23
N GLU A 92 -4.06 -18.13 7.39
CA GLU A 92 -2.72 -18.74 7.51
C GLU A 92 -2.58 -20.09 6.77
N LYS A 93 -3.68 -20.79 6.51
CA LYS A 93 -3.68 -22.10 5.84
C LYS A 93 -4.70 -22.10 4.72
N VAL A 94 -4.24 -22.37 3.50
CA VAL A 94 -5.10 -22.44 2.32
C VAL A 94 -4.76 -23.67 1.49
N ASN A 95 -5.76 -24.19 0.80
CA ASN A 95 -5.59 -25.15 -0.27
C ASN A 95 -5.79 -24.43 -1.61
N VAL A 96 -4.97 -24.70 -2.62
CA VAL A 96 -5.16 -24.16 -3.96
C VAL A 96 -5.38 -25.25 -4.98
N THR A 97 -6.09 -24.92 -6.06
CA THR A 97 -6.17 -25.79 -7.25
C THR A 97 -5.21 -25.32 -8.33
N ASP A 98 -4.80 -26.24 -9.21
CA ASP A 98 -4.08 -25.99 -10.45
C ASP A 98 -2.77 -25.21 -10.31
N PHE A 99 -2.13 -25.28 -9.14
CA PHE A 99 -0.83 -24.65 -8.91
C PHE A 99 0.26 -25.29 -9.77
N LYS A 100 0.96 -24.46 -10.55
CA LYS A 100 2.01 -24.86 -11.51
C LYS A 100 3.41 -24.53 -11.03
N GLY A 101 3.53 -23.84 -9.89
CA GLY A 101 4.81 -23.44 -9.33
C GLY A 101 5.65 -24.60 -8.83
N ARG A 102 6.97 -24.43 -8.90
CA ARG A 102 7.97 -25.39 -8.41
C ARG A 102 8.66 -24.93 -7.13
N ARG A 103 8.46 -23.68 -6.74
CA ARG A 103 9.12 -23.06 -5.59
C ARG A 103 8.36 -23.41 -4.32
N SER A 104 9.11 -23.61 -3.23
CA SER A 104 8.57 -23.84 -1.90
C SER A 104 8.34 -22.54 -1.11
N PHE A 105 8.84 -21.40 -1.61
CA PHE A 105 8.73 -20.11 -0.95
C PHE A 105 8.45 -18.97 -1.93
N TYR A 106 7.51 -18.11 -1.55
CA TYR A 106 7.15 -16.87 -2.23
C TYR A 106 7.01 -15.76 -1.18
N MET A 107 7.14 -14.52 -1.60
CA MET A 107 6.94 -13.40 -0.70
C MET A 107 6.56 -12.11 -1.42
N LEU A 108 5.96 -11.21 -0.66
CA LEU A 108 5.85 -9.78 -0.95
C LEU A 108 6.36 -9.02 0.27
N PHE A 109 7.34 -8.14 0.08
CA PHE A 109 7.80 -7.27 1.16
C PHE A 109 6.69 -6.32 1.60
N SER A 110 6.57 -6.10 2.90
CA SER A 110 5.83 -4.95 3.41
C SER A 110 6.45 -3.65 2.90
N ASP A 111 5.71 -2.54 3.00
CA ASP A 111 6.21 -1.26 2.52
C ASP A 111 7.47 -0.80 3.30
N ARG A 112 7.55 -1.08 4.60
CA ARG A 112 8.76 -0.87 5.39
C ARG A 112 9.91 -1.77 4.96
N GLU A 113 9.67 -3.06 4.79
CA GLU A 113 10.73 -3.98 4.35
C GLU A 113 11.28 -3.56 2.98
N CYS A 114 10.42 -3.02 2.11
CA CYS A 114 10.85 -2.38 0.87
C CYS A 114 11.77 -1.19 1.12
N LEU A 115 11.39 -0.25 1.99
CA LEU A 115 12.25 0.89 2.32
C LEU A 115 13.58 0.44 2.93
N GLU A 116 13.57 -0.54 3.83
CA GLU A 116 14.79 -1.08 4.42
C GLU A 116 15.67 -1.75 3.36
N ALA A 117 15.09 -2.55 2.46
CA ALA A 117 15.82 -3.18 1.36
C ALA A 117 16.41 -2.14 0.39
N LEU A 118 15.61 -1.16 -0.04
CA LEU A 118 16.08 -0.05 -0.87
C LEU A 118 17.17 0.76 -0.15
N GLY A 119 17.04 0.97 1.15
CA GLY A 119 18.04 1.60 2.00
C GLY A 119 19.36 0.84 2.07
N ILE A 120 19.32 -0.50 2.14
CA ILE A 120 20.51 -1.36 2.07
C ILE A 120 21.21 -1.20 0.70
N MET A 121 20.46 -1.23 -0.40
CA MET A 121 20.99 -0.99 -1.75
C MET A 121 21.64 0.40 -1.85
N ARG A 122 20.92 1.45 -1.48
CA ARG A 122 21.39 2.84 -1.49
C ARG A 122 22.69 2.98 -0.70
N SER A 123 22.72 2.46 0.53
CA SER A 123 23.88 2.55 1.44
C SER A 123 25.10 1.79 0.93
N TYR A 124 24.92 0.71 0.16
CA TYR A 124 26.03 0.00 -0.47
C TYR A 124 26.64 0.84 -1.60
N PHE A 125 25.81 1.36 -2.51
CA PHE A 125 26.28 2.08 -3.70
C PHE A 125 26.73 3.51 -3.43
N GLN A 126 26.42 4.10 -2.28
CA GLN A 126 27.02 5.36 -1.85
C GLN A 126 28.53 5.25 -1.55
N ARG A 127 29.07 4.04 -1.35
CA ARG A 127 30.48 3.84 -0.99
C ARG A 127 31.40 4.07 -2.20
N PRO A 128 32.53 4.77 -2.05
CA PRO A 128 33.50 4.96 -3.14
C PRO A 128 34.00 3.65 -3.75
N GLU A 129 34.17 2.60 -2.95
CA GLU A 129 34.58 1.27 -3.42
C GLU A 129 33.56 0.65 -4.36
N ALA A 130 32.27 0.78 -4.05
CA ALA A 130 31.18 0.26 -4.89
C ALA A 130 31.09 1.05 -6.21
N GLN A 131 31.24 2.37 -6.16
CA GLN A 131 31.27 3.22 -7.36
C GLN A 131 32.45 2.87 -8.29
N ARG A 132 33.66 2.66 -7.75
CA ARG A 132 34.80 2.18 -8.55
C ARG A 132 34.54 0.83 -9.22
N ARG A 133 33.80 -0.07 -8.55
CA ARG A 133 33.38 -1.34 -9.18
C ARG A 133 32.41 -1.09 -10.32
N LEU A 134 31.43 -0.19 -10.16
CA LEU A 134 30.51 0.19 -11.24
C LEU A 134 31.25 0.79 -12.44
N ASP A 135 32.26 1.64 -12.21
CA ASP A 135 33.10 2.19 -13.29
C ASP A 135 33.80 1.08 -14.08
N ALA A 136 34.33 0.07 -13.38
CA ALA A 136 34.94 -1.09 -14.02
C ALA A 136 33.92 -1.92 -14.81
N LEU A 137 32.72 -2.16 -14.26
CA LEU A 137 31.64 -2.86 -14.96
C LEU A 137 31.20 -2.12 -16.22
N GLN A 138 31.06 -0.79 -16.14
CA GLN A 138 30.68 0.05 -17.27
C GLN A 138 31.76 0.06 -18.35
N THR A 139 33.03 0.10 -17.96
CA THR A 139 34.17 -0.03 -18.89
C THR A 139 34.17 -1.40 -19.59
N MET A 140 33.89 -2.48 -18.86
CA MET A 140 33.83 -3.83 -19.43
C MET A 140 32.63 -4.02 -20.39
N ALA A 141 31.50 -3.41 -20.07
CA ALA A 141 30.29 -3.50 -20.90
C ALA A 141 30.33 -2.58 -22.14
N GLY A 142 31.13 -1.51 -22.12
CA GLY A 142 31.10 -0.46 -23.14
C GLY A 142 29.71 0.16 -23.25
N ASP A 143 29.19 0.30 -24.47
CA ASP A 143 27.85 0.84 -24.75
C ASP A 143 26.72 -0.20 -24.66
N ASN A 144 27.02 -1.44 -24.22
CA ASN A 144 26.04 -2.50 -24.13
C ASN A 144 25.32 -2.51 -22.77
N ASP A 145 24.19 -1.80 -22.68
CA ASP A 145 23.37 -1.72 -21.47
C ASP A 145 22.91 -3.11 -20.94
N ALA A 146 22.66 -4.09 -21.83
CA ALA A 146 22.27 -5.44 -21.41
C ALA A 146 23.41 -6.17 -20.69
N MET A 147 24.65 -6.01 -21.20
CA MET A 147 25.85 -6.56 -20.58
C MET A 147 26.15 -5.89 -19.23
N PHE A 148 26.00 -4.56 -19.15
CA PHE A 148 26.11 -3.82 -17.89
C PHE A 148 25.11 -4.33 -16.85
N ASN A 149 23.84 -4.49 -17.22
CA ASN A 149 22.80 -4.99 -16.31
C ASN A 149 23.06 -6.43 -15.83
N ALA A 150 23.58 -7.30 -16.69
CA ALA A 150 23.98 -8.65 -16.30
C ALA A 150 25.11 -8.63 -15.26
N HIS A 151 26.13 -7.78 -15.45
CA HIS A 151 27.22 -7.59 -14.49
C HIS A 151 26.75 -6.96 -13.18
N LEU A 152 25.87 -5.96 -13.24
CA LEU A 152 25.26 -5.33 -12.07
C LEU A 152 24.46 -6.36 -11.26
N SER A 153 23.66 -7.19 -11.92
CA SER A 153 22.94 -8.29 -11.25
C SER A 153 23.90 -9.26 -10.56
N GLY A 154 25.01 -9.63 -11.20
CA GLY A 154 26.05 -10.45 -10.58
C GLY A 154 26.66 -9.80 -9.32
N LEU A 155 26.88 -8.48 -9.34
CA LEU A 155 27.35 -7.72 -8.19
C LEU A 155 26.32 -7.71 -7.04
N LEU A 156 25.05 -7.45 -7.34
CA LEU A 156 23.96 -7.44 -6.37
C LEU A 156 23.81 -8.80 -5.67
N ILE A 157 23.82 -9.89 -6.45
CA ILE A 157 23.73 -11.27 -5.97
C ILE A 157 24.85 -11.59 -4.98
N LYS A 158 26.07 -11.14 -5.29
CA LYS A 158 27.25 -11.46 -4.50
C LYS A 158 27.38 -10.61 -3.23
N GLU A 159 27.03 -9.33 -3.29
CA GLU A 159 27.44 -8.34 -2.28
C GLU A 159 26.27 -7.74 -1.50
N VAL A 160 25.11 -7.58 -2.14
CA VAL A 160 23.97 -6.84 -1.56
C VAL A 160 22.91 -7.80 -1.04
N TYR A 161 22.43 -8.72 -1.86
CA TYR A 161 21.35 -9.64 -1.53
C TYR A 161 21.62 -10.54 -0.32
N PRO A 162 22.85 -11.04 -0.06
CA PRO A 162 23.12 -11.82 1.15
C PRO A 162 22.83 -11.05 2.45
N THR A 163 23.01 -9.72 2.43
CA THR A 163 22.69 -8.88 3.59
C THR A 163 21.17 -8.78 3.79
N MET A 164 20.40 -8.65 2.72
CA MET A 164 18.93 -8.63 2.78
C MET A 164 18.36 -9.97 3.22
N ILE A 165 18.85 -11.07 2.66
CA ILE A 165 18.42 -12.43 3.02
C ILE A 165 18.59 -12.66 4.53
N ARG A 166 19.75 -12.27 5.09
CA ARG A 166 20.00 -12.34 6.54
C ARG A 166 19.11 -11.38 7.33
N ARG A 167 18.94 -10.14 6.84
CA ARG A 167 18.17 -9.09 7.53
C ARG A 167 16.70 -9.46 7.69
N PHE A 168 16.11 -10.06 6.66
CA PHE A 168 14.68 -10.39 6.61
C PHE A 168 14.38 -11.88 6.89
N ASP A 169 15.36 -12.63 7.41
CA ASP A 169 15.27 -14.07 7.71
C ASP A 169 14.70 -14.91 6.55
N LEU A 170 15.17 -14.61 5.33
CA LEU A 170 14.72 -15.30 4.13
C LEU A 170 15.47 -16.62 3.96
N PRO A 171 14.85 -17.64 3.35
CA PRO A 171 15.55 -18.87 3.04
C PRO A 171 16.74 -18.57 2.12
N GLY A 172 17.95 -18.82 2.63
CA GLY A 172 19.16 -18.79 1.81
C GLY A 172 19.19 -20.02 0.92
N ASP A 173 19.40 -19.84 -0.38
CA ASP A 173 19.68 -20.92 -1.29
C ASP A 173 20.87 -20.59 -2.20
N GLU A 174 21.44 -21.63 -2.83
CA GLU A 174 22.58 -21.50 -3.73
C GLU A 174 22.19 -20.87 -5.09
N THR A 175 20.90 -20.67 -5.39
CA THR A 175 20.41 -20.33 -6.76
C THR A 175 19.16 -19.43 -6.88
N GLY A 176 18.57 -18.87 -5.81
CA GLY A 176 17.23 -18.24 -5.87
C GLY A 176 16.96 -17.05 -4.96
N GLY A 177 17.80 -16.75 -3.96
CA GLY A 177 17.60 -15.64 -3.02
C GLY A 177 17.51 -14.29 -3.74
N ALA A 178 18.25 -14.13 -4.84
CA ALA A 178 18.17 -12.96 -5.70
C ALA A 178 16.77 -12.74 -6.29
N ARG A 179 16.16 -13.84 -6.78
CA ARG A 179 14.82 -13.82 -7.35
C ARG A 179 13.78 -13.52 -6.28
N LEU A 180 13.94 -14.06 -5.07
CA LEU A 180 13.08 -13.74 -3.93
C LEU A 180 13.12 -12.25 -3.59
N ILE A 181 14.31 -11.63 -3.56
CA ILE A 181 14.44 -10.18 -3.33
C ILE A 181 13.76 -9.39 -4.44
N MET A 182 14.06 -9.68 -5.71
CA MET A 182 13.50 -8.93 -6.85
C MET A 182 11.97 -9.05 -6.93
N GLU A 183 11.43 -10.26 -6.77
CA GLU A 183 9.98 -10.47 -6.78
C GLU A 183 9.31 -9.93 -5.51
N GLY A 184 9.95 -10.07 -4.35
CA GLY A 184 9.44 -9.56 -3.07
C GLY A 184 9.38 -8.04 -3.02
N LEU A 185 10.38 -7.35 -3.61
CA LEU A 185 10.32 -5.90 -3.79
C LEU A 185 9.14 -5.52 -4.67
N GLY A 186 8.91 -6.23 -5.78
CA GLY A 186 7.71 -6.03 -6.61
C GLY A 186 7.55 -4.58 -7.07
N MET A 187 8.63 -3.97 -7.56
CA MET A 187 8.68 -2.55 -7.98
C MET A 187 8.00 -2.35 -9.34
N ASP A 188 6.72 -2.71 -9.41
CA ASP A 188 5.87 -2.64 -10.58
C ASP A 188 4.43 -2.29 -10.14
N GLY A 189 3.47 -2.35 -11.08
CA GLY A 189 2.08 -1.99 -10.81
C GLY A 189 1.51 -2.73 -9.60
N ARG A 190 2.00 -3.92 -9.30
CA ARG A 190 1.53 -4.73 -8.16
C ARG A 190 1.65 -4.04 -6.80
N ARG A 191 2.62 -3.15 -6.64
CA ARG A 191 2.84 -2.40 -5.39
C ARG A 191 2.15 -1.03 -5.38
N PHE A 192 1.91 -0.46 -6.57
CA PHE A 192 1.46 0.93 -6.74
C PHE A 192 0.04 1.04 -7.34
N ASP A 193 -0.55 -0.09 -7.74
CA ASP A 193 -1.94 -0.21 -8.15
C ASP A 193 -2.81 -0.41 -6.90
N GLY A 194 -3.90 0.35 -6.82
CA GLY A 194 -4.80 0.31 -5.68
C GLY A 194 -5.32 1.68 -5.29
N TYR A 195 -6.42 1.67 -4.54
CA TYR A 195 -6.93 2.85 -3.86
C TYR A 195 -6.19 2.99 -2.53
N PHE A 196 -5.51 4.11 -2.35
CA PHE A 196 -4.78 4.43 -1.14
C PHE A 196 -5.41 5.63 -0.45
N GLY A 197 -5.42 5.62 0.88
CA GLY A 197 -5.60 6.85 1.66
C GLY A 197 -4.44 7.83 1.43
N TRP A 198 -4.60 9.08 1.89
CA TRP A 198 -3.58 10.12 1.71
C TRP A 198 -2.23 9.71 2.33
N GLU A 199 -2.23 9.20 3.56
CA GLU A 199 -1.01 8.79 4.28
C GLU A 199 -0.28 7.65 3.56
N GLN A 200 -1.03 6.63 3.12
CA GLN A 200 -0.49 5.52 2.36
C GLN A 200 0.17 6.01 1.06
N LEU A 201 -0.44 6.99 0.38
CA LEU A 201 0.13 7.57 -0.83
C LEU A 201 1.46 8.29 -0.58
N GLU A 202 1.59 9.03 0.53
CA GLU A 202 2.87 9.65 0.92
C GLU A 202 3.95 8.61 1.19
N TYR A 203 3.58 7.51 1.85
CA TYR A 203 4.50 6.40 2.10
C TYR A 203 4.93 5.71 0.79
N LYS A 204 4.02 5.51 -0.16
CA LYS A 204 4.35 4.99 -1.50
C LYS A 204 5.28 5.93 -2.26
N LEU A 205 5.07 7.24 -2.19
CA LEU A 205 5.98 8.24 -2.77
C LEU A 205 7.37 8.15 -2.15
N LEU A 206 7.49 7.93 -0.85
CA LEU A 206 8.77 7.71 -0.18
C LEU A 206 9.48 6.46 -0.69
N ILE A 207 8.75 5.35 -0.88
CA ILE A 207 9.28 4.12 -1.48
C ILE A 207 9.83 4.39 -2.88
N VAL A 208 9.03 5.01 -3.76
CA VAL A 208 9.44 5.28 -5.14
C VAL A 208 10.63 6.24 -5.20
N THR A 209 10.65 7.24 -4.33
CA THR A 209 11.80 8.18 -4.23
C THR A 209 13.07 7.44 -3.83
N THR A 210 13.00 6.58 -2.80
CA THR A 210 14.14 5.77 -2.35
C THR A 210 14.59 4.77 -3.43
N TRP A 211 13.64 4.21 -4.18
CA TRP A 211 13.92 3.35 -5.32
C TRP A 211 14.66 4.09 -6.42
N HIS A 212 14.15 5.26 -6.83
CA HIS A 212 14.79 6.12 -7.81
C HIS A 212 16.24 6.45 -7.42
N GLU A 213 16.48 6.85 -6.16
CA GLU A 213 17.83 7.12 -5.64
C GLU A 213 18.75 5.90 -5.73
N ALA A 214 18.26 4.72 -5.32
CA ALA A 214 19.03 3.49 -5.37
C ALA A 214 19.40 3.13 -6.81
N GLU A 215 18.46 3.22 -7.75
CA GLU A 215 18.69 2.92 -9.18
C GLU A 215 19.64 3.93 -9.83
N ALA A 216 19.55 5.21 -9.45
CA ALA A 216 20.46 6.26 -9.92
C ALA A 216 21.90 6.00 -9.45
N LEU A 217 22.09 5.62 -8.19
CA LEU A 217 23.41 5.25 -7.65
C LEU A 217 23.99 4.00 -8.33
N MET A 218 23.13 3.06 -8.72
CA MET A 218 23.50 1.87 -9.50
C MET A 218 23.74 2.16 -10.98
N ARG A 219 23.38 3.36 -11.47
CA ARG A 219 23.38 3.75 -12.89
C ARG A 219 22.50 2.84 -13.75
N ASN A 220 21.45 2.26 -13.15
CA ASN A 220 20.50 1.40 -13.85
C ASN A 220 19.44 2.26 -14.54
N LYS A 221 19.70 2.65 -15.79
CA LYS A 221 18.82 3.51 -16.59
C LYS A 221 17.37 3.01 -16.65
N ARG A 222 17.18 1.70 -16.77
CA ARG A 222 15.84 1.09 -16.85
C ARG A 222 15.10 1.19 -15.51
N GLY A 223 15.81 0.94 -14.41
CA GLY A 223 15.27 1.11 -13.06
C GLY A 223 14.86 2.56 -12.77
N VAL A 224 15.72 3.52 -13.11
CA VAL A 224 15.44 4.95 -12.97
C VAL A 224 14.18 5.36 -13.75
N ALA A 225 14.08 4.97 -15.03
CA ALA A 225 12.91 5.29 -15.85
C ALA A 225 11.61 4.66 -15.29
N GLY A 226 11.70 3.44 -14.75
CA GLY A 226 10.58 2.78 -14.08
C GLY A 226 10.14 3.54 -12.83
N ALA A 227 11.08 3.93 -11.96
CA ALA A 227 10.80 4.70 -10.76
C ALA A 227 10.20 6.07 -11.10
N GLU A 228 10.73 6.79 -12.10
CA GLU A 228 10.19 8.07 -12.56
C GLU A 228 8.74 7.94 -13.04
N HIS A 229 8.41 6.87 -13.76
CA HIS A 229 7.06 6.64 -14.25
C HIS A 229 6.06 6.54 -13.08
N PHE A 230 6.32 5.67 -12.10
CA PHE A 230 5.46 5.53 -10.93
C PHE A 230 5.44 6.77 -10.05
N TRP A 231 6.56 7.49 -9.95
CA TRP A 231 6.62 8.72 -9.18
C TRP A 231 5.65 9.76 -9.74
N ARG A 232 5.67 9.99 -11.06
CA ARG A 232 4.74 10.93 -11.73
C ARG A 232 3.29 10.51 -11.56
N GLU A 233 3.01 9.21 -11.64
CA GLU A 233 1.67 8.69 -11.44
C GLU A 233 1.15 8.94 -10.02
N LEU A 234 1.94 8.61 -9.00
CA LEU A 234 1.59 8.82 -7.60
C LEU A 234 1.46 10.31 -7.26
N GLU A 235 2.32 11.16 -7.80
CA GLU A 235 2.19 12.62 -7.65
C GLU A 235 0.90 13.15 -8.28
N GLY A 236 0.55 12.67 -9.48
CA GLY A 236 -0.71 13.02 -10.14
C GLY A 236 -1.93 12.62 -9.32
N ARG A 237 -1.90 11.42 -8.72
CA ARG A 237 -2.94 10.97 -7.77
C ARG A 237 -2.99 11.86 -6.53
N LYS A 238 -1.84 12.22 -5.95
CA LYS A 238 -1.75 13.09 -4.76
C LYS A 238 -2.34 14.45 -5.04
N PHE A 239 -1.98 15.05 -6.17
CA PHE A 239 -2.55 16.33 -6.61
C PHE A 239 -4.07 16.24 -6.78
N SER A 240 -4.57 15.18 -7.43
CA SER A 240 -6.00 14.99 -7.65
C SER A 240 -6.78 14.84 -6.35
N MET A 241 -6.25 14.08 -5.39
CA MET A 241 -6.86 13.93 -4.06
C MET A 241 -6.90 15.26 -3.29
N ARG A 242 -5.84 16.07 -3.40
CA ARG A 242 -5.79 17.38 -2.75
C ARG A 242 -6.87 18.32 -3.28
N VAL A 243 -7.00 18.41 -4.61
CA VAL A 243 -8.04 19.24 -5.25
C VAL A 243 -9.43 18.76 -4.82
N ALA A 244 -9.69 17.46 -4.86
CA ALA A 244 -10.98 16.91 -4.42
C ALA A 244 -11.30 17.21 -2.94
N PHE A 245 -10.29 17.18 -2.08
CA PHE A 245 -10.44 17.54 -0.67
C PHE A 245 -10.74 19.04 -0.49
N GLU A 246 -10.01 19.91 -1.17
CA GLU A 246 -10.24 21.37 -1.15
C GLU A 246 -11.65 21.72 -1.67
N ASP A 247 -12.08 21.10 -2.78
CA ASP A 247 -13.44 21.26 -3.33
C ASP A 247 -14.52 20.79 -2.37
N SER A 248 -14.30 19.66 -1.68
CA SER A 248 -15.23 19.15 -0.67
C SER A 248 -15.38 20.09 0.52
N LEU A 249 -14.28 20.71 0.98
CA LEU A 249 -14.32 21.68 2.07
C LEU A 249 -15.07 22.96 1.67
N LEU A 250 -14.85 23.44 0.44
CA LEU A 250 -15.56 24.60 -0.09
C LEU A 250 -17.06 24.32 -0.22
N ALA A 251 -17.43 23.13 -0.71
CA ALA A 251 -18.83 22.71 -0.82
C ALA A 251 -19.50 22.62 0.56
N GLN A 252 -18.81 22.06 1.57
CA GLN A 252 -19.32 22.00 2.93
C GLN A 252 -19.52 23.40 3.53
N ALA A 253 -18.54 24.29 3.37
CA ALA A 253 -18.64 25.67 3.86
C ALA A 253 -19.80 26.43 3.21
N ALA A 254 -20.02 26.23 1.91
CA ALA A 254 -21.16 26.81 1.19
C ALA A 254 -22.50 26.27 1.70
N ALA A 255 -22.60 24.96 1.95
CA ALA A 255 -23.81 24.34 2.50
C ALA A 255 -24.12 24.84 3.92
N GLU A 256 -23.10 24.98 4.78
CA GLU A 256 -23.25 25.53 6.13
C GLU A 256 -23.67 27.01 6.10
N ALA A 257 -23.11 27.80 5.18
CA ALA A 257 -23.52 29.19 4.98
C ALA A 257 -24.97 29.31 4.51
N ALA A 258 -25.41 28.45 3.58
CA ALA A 258 -26.79 28.39 3.12
C ALA A 258 -27.76 28.02 4.25
N ALA A 259 -27.43 26.99 5.04
CA ALA A 259 -28.25 26.57 6.19
C ALA A 259 -28.38 27.68 7.25
N ARG A 260 -27.31 28.45 7.50
CA ARG A 260 -27.36 29.61 8.41
C ARG A 260 -28.22 30.74 7.86
N ALA A 261 -28.18 30.99 6.56
CA ALA A 261 -29.00 32.01 5.92
C ALA A 261 -30.51 31.65 6.00
N GLU A 262 -30.86 30.37 5.78
CA GLU A 262 -32.23 29.88 5.92
C GLU A 262 -32.73 29.94 7.38
N ALA A 263 -31.90 29.54 8.35
CA ALA A 263 -32.24 29.65 9.77
C ALA A 263 -32.43 31.11 10.21
N GLY A 264 -31.58 32.02 9.73
CA GLY A 264 -31.71 33.46 9.98
C GLY A 264 -32.99 34.05 9.36
N ALA A 265 -33.35 33.64 8.15
CA ALA A 265 -34.60 34.06 7.51
C ALA A 265 -35.84 33.54 8.26
N GLY A 266 -35.80 32.29 8.74
CA GLY A 266 -36.87 31.73 9.57
C GLY A 266 -37.06 32.47 10.89
N ALA A 267 -35.96 32.83 11.57
CA ALA A 267 -36.02 33.61 12.81
C ALA A 267 -36.61 35.02 12.59
N ALA A 268 -36.22 35.70 11.50
CA ALA A 268 -36.76 37.01 11.16
C ALA A 268 -38.27 36.96 10.85
N SER A 269 -38.74 35.91 10.16
CA SER A 269 -40.15 35.70 9.89
C SER A 269 -40.97 35.47 11.17
N GLN A 270 -40.46 34.66 12.09
CA GLN A 270 -41.13 34.41 13.38
C GLN A 270 -41.19 35.66 14.26
N GLU A 271 -40.14 36.49 14.26
CA GLU A 271 -40.12 37.75 15.00
C GLU A 271 -41.11 38.76 14.42
N GLN A 272 -41.25 38.81 13.08
CA GLN A 272 -42.25 39.64 12.42
C GLN A 272 -43.68 39.17 12.74
N GLU A 273 -43.98 37.87 12.66
CA GLU A 273 -45.30 37.32 13.03
C GLU A 273 -45.65 37.63 14.48
N ARG A 274 -44.69 37.49 15.41
CA ARG A 274 -44.89 37.82 16.82
C ARG A 274 -45.14 39.32 17.04
N ALA A 275 -44.42 40.18 16.31
CA ALA A 275 -44.63 41.63 16.38
C ALA A 275 -45.99 42.04 15.82
N GLU A 276 -46.48 41.36 14.78
CA GLU A 276 -47.83 41.56 14.24
C GLU A 276 -48.92 41.09 15.23
N GLU A 277 -48.72 39.94 15.90
CA GLU A 277 -49.64 39.44 16.93
C GLU A 277 -49.69 40.35 18.18
N GLU A 278 -48.55 40.88 18.64
CA GLU A 278 -48.50 41.85 19.75
C GLU A 278 -49.10 43.23 19.38
N ALA A 279 -49.17 43.57 18.09
CA ALA A 279 -49.69 44.84 17.60
C ALA A 279 -51.20 44.83 17.30
N GLU A 280 -51.88 43.68 17.31
CA GLU A 280 -53.35 43.64 17.26
C GLU A 280 -53.91 44.28 18.53
N PRO A 281 -54.55 45.46 18.44
CA PRO A 281 -55.06 46.12 19.63
C PRO A 281 -56.16 45.24 20.22
N VAL A 282 -56.16 45.11 21.55
CA VAL A 282 -57.31 44.60 22.31
C VAL A 282 -58.46 45.60 22.13
N VAL A 283 -59.16 45.54 20.99
CA VAL A 283 -60.33 46.39 20.68
C VAL A 283 -61.57 45.93 21.46
N GLU A 284 -61.46 44.88 22.28
CA GLU A 284 -62.58 44.25 22.99
C GLU A 284 -62.80 44.74 24.43
N ALA A 285 -62.55 46.01 24.75
CA ALA A 285 -62.75 46.54 26.11
C ALA A 285 -63.53 47.87 26.26
N GLU A 286 -64.14 48.43 25.19
CA GLU A 286 -64.91 49.69 25.29
C GLU A 286 -66.34 49.62 24.69
N ALA A 287 -67.04 48.48 24.81
CA ALA A 287 -68.46 48.39 24.44
C ALA A 287 -69.45 48.28 25.63
N GLU A 288 -68.98 48.17 26.88
CA GLU A 288 -69.86 48.11 28.06
C GLU A 288 -69.58 49.27 29.03
N ARG A 289 -69.95 50.49 28.62
CA ARG A 289 -70.28 51.59 29.55
C ARG A 289 -70.93 52.71 28.75
N VAL A 290 -72.26 52.73 28.70
CA VAL A 290 -73.06 53.70 29.46
C VAL A 290 -74.56 53.51 29.15
N PRO A 291 -75.42 53.66 30.18
CA PRO A 291 -76.85 53.33 30.25
C PRO A 291 -77.81 54.09 29.33
#